data_AF-A0A7J8MZ77-F1
#
_entry.id   AF-A0A7J8MZ77-F1
#
_cell.length_a   1.000
_cell.length_b   1.000
_cell.length_c   1.000
_cell.angle_alpha   90.00
_cell.angle_beta   90.00
_cell.angle_gamma   90.00
#
_symmetry.space_group_name_H-M   'P 1'
#
loop_
_entity.id
_entity.type
_entity.pdbx_description
1 polymer ?
#
loop_
_entity_poly.entity_id
_entity_poly.type
_entity_poly.pdbx_seq_one_letter_code
_entity_poly.pdbx_strand_id
1 'polypeptide(L)'
;MAANCLRCIALAYRLCEQEKVPSNEESFDDWVLPEDNLVLLAIVGIKDPCRPGVKDAVKICTDAGVKVMGRSSPNDKLLLVQALRKGGDVVAVTGDGTNDAPALHEADIGLSMGIQGTEVAKESSDIVILDDNFASVVKVVRWGRSVYANIQKFIQFQLTVNVAALVINVVAAISTGDVPLNSVQLLWVNLIMDTLGALALATEPPTDNLMHRSPVGRRFESFLM
;
A
#
# COMPACT_ATOMS: atom_id res chain seq x y z
N MET A 1 30.39 20.87 -1.62
CA MET A 1 29.37 20.28 -2.52
C MET A 1 28.87 18.92 -2.02
N ALA A 2 29.77 17.99 -1.65
CA ALA A 2 29.39 16.69 -1.06
C ALA A 2 28.48 16.81 0.19
N ALA A 3 28.81 17.72 1.12
CA ALA A 3 28.01 17.95 2.34
C ALA A 3 26.56 18.39 2.06
N ASN A 4 26.29 18.98 0.89
CA ASN A 4 24.96 19.43 0.49
C ASN A 4 24.23 18.41 -0.42
N CYS A 5 24.81 17.23 -0.65
CA CYS A 5 24.32 16.18 -1.55
C CYS A 5 23.94 16.71 -2.94
N LEU A 6 24.80 17.56 -3.51
CA LEU A 6 24.67 18.04 -4.87
C LEU A 6 25.25 17.00 -5.83
N ARG A 7 24.58 16.74 -6.96
CA ARG A 7 25.15 16.00 -8.07
C ARG A 7 26.23 16.88 -8.71
N CYS A 8 27.50 16.48 -8.58
CA CYS A 8 28.61 17.29 -9.07
C CYS A 8 28.92 16.93 -10.54
N ILE A 9 29.04 17.94 -11.40
CA ILE A 9 29.51 17.83 -12.77
C ILE A 9 30.79 18.64 -12.89
N ALA A 10 31.84 18.05 -13.45
CA ALA A 10 33.06 18.76 -13.78
C ALA A 10 33.03 19.18 -15.25
N LEU A 11 33.37 20.44 -15.52
CA LEU A 11 33.54 21.00 -16.84
C LEU A 11 35.04 21.21 -17.05
N ALA A 12 35.59 20.55 -18.06
CA ALA A 12 36.98 20.71 -18.48
C ALA A 12 37.03 20.88 -19.99
N TYR A 13 38.06 21.58 -20.48
CA TYR A 13 38.26 21.79 -21.90
C TYR A 13 39.72 21.55 -22.29
N ARG A 14 39.92 21.28 -23.57
CA ARG A 14 41.24 21.22 -24.20
C ARG A 14 41.14 21.93 -25.54
N LEU A 15 42.18 22.71 -25.87
CA LEU A 15 42.29 23.30 -27.19
C LEU A 15 42.80 22.21 -28.15
N CYS A 16 42.00 21.90 -29.16
CA CYS A 16 42.36 20.97 -30.23
C CYS A 16 42.55 21.75 -31.53
N GLU A 17 43.50 21.30 -32.35
CA GLU A 17 43.67 21.80 -33.71
C GLU A 17 42.45 21.40 -34.55
N GLN A 18 41.97 22.33 -35.38
CA GLN A 18 40.70 22.19 -36.12
C GLN A 18 40.68 20.98 -37.07
N GLU A 19 41.85 20.53 -37.54
CA GLU A 19 42.00 19.36 -38.42
C GLU A 19 41.83 18.02 -37.70
N LYS A 20 41.99 17.99 -36.38
CA LYS A 20 41.89 16.77 -35.54
C LYS A 20 40.49 16.55 -34.98
N VAL A 21 39.58 17.49 -35.21
CA VAL A 21 38.18 17.39 -34.77
C VAL A 21 37.36 16.93 -35.98
N PRO A 22 36.63 15.81 -35.88
CA PRO A 22 35.79 15.33 -36.95
C PRO A 22 34.71 16.37 -37.28
N SER A 23 34.44 16.56 -38.57
CA SER A 23 33.47 17.53 -39.08
C SER A 23 32.19 16.89 -39.61
N ASN A 24 32.16 15.56 -39.77
CA ASN A 24 31.02 14.79 -40.29
C ASN A 24 30.49 13.79 -39.25
N GLU A 25 29.18 13.55 -39.19
CA GLU A 25 28.53 12.66 -38.21
C GLU A 25 29.10 11.24 -38.21
N GLU A 26 29.37 10.64 -39.39
CA GLU A 26 29.97 9.30 -39.48
C GLU A 26 31.38 9.21 -38.84
N SER A 27 32.12 10.32 -38.81
CA SER A 27 33.46 10.39 -38.21
C SER A 27 33.44 10.72 -36.72
N PHE A 28 32.28 11.08 -36.15
CA PHE A 28 32.14 11.30 -34.71
C PHE A 28 31.99 9.99 -33.93
N ASP A 29 31.33 8.99 -34.51
CA ASP A 29 31.10 7.69 -33.85
C ASP A 29 32.41 6.92 -33.58
N ASP A 30 33.40 7.07 -34.45
CA ASP A 30 34.73 6.45 -34.33
C ASP A 30 35.77 7.34 -33.62
N TRP A 31 35.42 8.57 -33.22
CA TRP A 31 36.37 9.52 -32.67
C TRP A 31 36.59 9.33 -31.17
N VAL A 32 37.83 9.02 -30.79
CA VAL A 32 38.23 8.90 -29.39
C VAL A 32 38.57 10.28 -28.82
N LEU A 33 37.78 10.70 -27.83
CA LEU A 33 38.04 11.94 -27.09
C LEU A 33 39.35 11.81 -26.29
N PRO A 34 40.27 12.79 -26.40
CA PRO A 34 41.50 12.77 -25.61
C PRO A 34 41.22 12.93 -24.11
N GLU A 35 41.70 12.01 -23.28
CA GLU A 35 41.50 12.04 -21.82
C GLU A 35 42.64 12.77 -21.07
N ASP A 36 43.72 13.11 -21.75
CA ASP A 36 44.91 13.76 -21.20
C ASP A 36 44.92 15.29 -21.43
N ASN A 37 45.68 16.02 -20.61
CA ASN A 37 45.92 17.47 -20.74
C ASN A 37 44.65 18.36 -20.77
N LEU A 38 43.60 17.92 -20.08
CA LEU A 38 42.39 18.71 -19.87
C LEU A 38 42.63 19.84 -18.87
N VAL A 39 42.17 21.04 -19.18
CA VAL A 39 42.15 22.18 -18.25
C VAL A 39 40.78 22.22 -17.57
N LEU A 40 40.76 22.01 -16.25
CA LEU A 40 39.53 22.10 -15.47
C LEU A 40 39.03 23.54 -15.45
N LEU A 41 37.81 23.76 -15.94
CA LEU A 41 37.16 25.07 -15.97
C LEU A 41 36.36 25.31 -14.69
N ALA A 42 35.48 24.36 -14.33
CA ALA A 42 34.57 24.51 -13.21
C ALA A 42 34.08 23.15 -12.70
N ILE A 43 33.61 23.14 -11.44
CA ILE A 43 32.80 22.05 -10.91
C ILE A 43 31.46 22.64 -10.46
N VAL A 44 30.37 22.17 -11.03
CA VAL A 44 29.01 22.66 -10.80
C VAL A 44 28.22 21.61 -10.03
N GLY A 45 27.55 22.01 -8.97
CA GLY A 45 26.65 21.15 -8.20
C GLY A 45 25.20 21.36 -8.64
N ILE A 46 24.58 20.35 -9.25
CA ILE A 46 23.15 20.33 -9.54
C ILE A 46 22.40 19.80 -8.33
N LYS A 47 21.35 20.51 -7.91
CA LYS A 47 20.43 20.07 -6.86
C LYS A 47 19.11 19.72 -7.50
N ASP A 48 18.56 18.55 -7.20
CA ASP A 48 17.15 18.28 -7.43
C ASP A 48 16.35 19.02 -6.35
N PRO A 49 15.63 20.11 -6.69
CA PRO A 49 14.86 20.84 -5.69
C PRO A 49 13.66 19.98 -5.28
N CYS A 50 13.40 19.89 -3.97
CA CYS A 50 12.13 19.35 -3.49
C CYS A 50 10.98 20.17 -4.09
N ARG A 51 9.86 19.52 -4.42
CA ARG A 51 8.65 20.22 -4.89
C ARG A 51 8.24 21.29 -3.87
N PRO A 52 7.74 22.46 -4.32
CA PRO A 52 7.23 23.48 -3.41
C PRO A 52 6.14 22.88 -2.51
N GLY A 53 6.18 23.22 -1.22
CA GLY A 53 5.27 22.68 -0.19
C GLY A 53 5.72 21.39 0.49
N VAL A 54 6.71 20.64 -0.03
CA VAL A 54 7.18 19.39 0.61
C VAL A 54 7.78 19.66 1.99
N LYS A 55 8.54 20.74 2.16
CA LYS A 55 9.13 21.10 3.45
C LYS A 55 8.07 21.39 4.50
N ASP A 56 7.03 22.13 4.11
CA ASP A 56 5.93 22.50 5.00
C ASP A 56 5.09 21.26 5.35
N ALA A 57 4.82 20.39 4.36
CA ALA A 57 4.13 19.12 4.58
C ALA A 57 4.91 18.20 5.53
N VAL A 58 6.23 18.04 5.35
CA VAL A 58 7.07 17.25 6.26
C VAL A 58 7.04 17.82 7.68
N LYS A 59 7.07 19.15 7.82
CA LYS A 59 6.98 19.80 9.13
C LYS A 59 5.62 19.53 9.79
N ILE A 60 4.52 19.73 9.06
CA ILE A 60 3.15 19.45 9.54
C ILE A 60 3.02 17.98 9.98
N CYS A 61 3.53 17.05 9.18
CA CYS A 61 3.56 15.63 9.52
C CYS A 61 4.34 15.38 10.82
N THR A 62 5.54 15.94 10.93
CA THR A 62 6.39 15.76 12.11
C THR A 62 5.73 16.34 13.37
N ASP A 63 5.12 17.52 13.26
CA ASP A 63 4.39 18.18 14.35
C ASP A 63 3.14 17.38 14.77
N ALA A 64 2.52 16.67 13.83
CA ALA A 64 1.42 15.73 14.07
C ALA A 64 1.87 14.37 14.63
N GLY A 65 3.17 14.19 14.91
CA GLY A 65 3.73 12.93 15.42
C GLY A 65 3.99 11.86 14.35
N VAL A 66 3.83 12.21 13.06
CA VAL A 66 4.13 11.32 11.93
C VAL A 66 5.64 11.30 11.70
N LYS A 67 6.24 10.12 11.82
CA LYS A 67 7.68 9.93 11.52
C LYS A 67 7.90 9.97 10.02
N VAL A 68 8.72 10.92 9.57
CA VAL A 68 9.11 11.06 8.16
C VAL A 68 10.51 10.51 7.95
N MET A 69 10.66 9.61 6.97
CA MET A 69 11.95 9.11 6.51
C MET A 69 12.32 9.74 5.16
N GLY A 70 13.46 10.43 5.10
CA GLY A 70 13.98 11.04 3.87
C GLY A 70 15.25 10.35 3.38
N ARG A 71 15.54 10.44 2.08
CA ARG A 71 16.73 9.83 1.44
C ARG A 71 16.88 8.33 1.69
N SER A 72 15.77 7.63 1.84
CA SER A 72 15.74 6.17 2.01
C SER A 72 16.07 5.45 0.70
N SER A 73 16.95 4.46 0.76
CA SER A 73 17.13 3.47 -0.31
C SER A 73 15.91 2.52 -0.40
N PRO A 74 15.75 1.77 -1.50
CA PRO A 74 14.72 0.72 -1.59
C PRO A 74 14.78 -0.27 -0.42
N ASN A 75 15.99 -0.65 0.00
CA ASN A 75 16.21 -1.57 1.11
C ASN A 75 15.78 -0.98 2.45
N ASP A 76 15.97 0.33 2.66
CA ASP A 76 15.54 1.00 3.88
C ASP A 76 14.00 1.00 4.02
N LYS A 77 13.29 1.21 2.91
CA LYS A 77 11.82 1.12 2.86
C LYS A 77 11.35 -0.28 3.22
N LEU A 78 11.98 -1.30 2.65
CA LEU A 78 11.69 -2.71 2.95
C LEU A 78 11.92 -3.03 4.44
N LEU A 79 13.08 -2.66 4.99
CA LEU A 79 13.41 -2.88 6.39
C LEU A 79 12.42 -2.19 7.34
N LEU A 80 11.97 -0.99 6.99
CA LEU A 80 10.94 -0.27 7.76
C LEU A 80 9.62 -1.05 7.78
N VAL A 81 9.16 -1.51 6.62
CA VAL A 81 7.92 -2.30 6.51
C VAL A 81 8.06 -3.58 7.33
N GLN A 82 9.17 -4.31 7.21
CA GLN A 82 9.42 -5.52 7.99
C GLN A 82 9.47 -5.26 9.49
N ALA A 83 10.08 -4.15 9.92
CA ALA A 83 10.14 -3.78 11.33
C ALA A 83 8.75 -3.48 11.90
N LEU A 84 7.92 -2.72 11.18
CA LEU A 84 6.54 -2.41 11.57
C LEU A 84 5.66 -3.67 11.61
N ARG A 85 5.76 -4.53 10.60
CA ARG A 85 5.04 -5.82 10.57
C ARG A 85 5.45 -6.74 11.74
N LYS A 86 6.75 -6.79 12.07
CA LYS A 86 7.26 -7.52 13.25
C LYS A 86 6.78 -6.92 14.57
N GLY A 87 6.54 -5.61 14.60
CA GLY A 87 5.91 -4.90 15.72
C GLY A 87 4.44 -5.26 15.94
N GLY A 88 3.80 -5.96 14.99
CA GLY A 88 2.39 -6.34 15.06
C GLY A 88 1.44 -5.33 14.43
N ASP A 89 1.96 -4.28 13.79
CA ASP A 89 1.17 -3.30 13.05
C ASP A 89 0.68 -3.86 11.70
N VAL A 90 -0.46 -3.36 11.24
CA VAL A 90 -0.93 -3.59 9.86
C VAL A 90 -0.37 -2.48 8.99
N VAL A 91 0.44 -2.84 8.00
CA VAL A 91 1.21 -1.87 7.21
C VAL A 91 0.69 -1.85 5.78
N ALA A 92 0.19 -0.69 5.36
CA ALA A 92 -0.11 -0.40 3.96
C ALA A 92 0.98 0.50 3.38
N VAL A 93 1.42 0.22 2.15
CA VAL A 93 2.44 1.00 1.44
C VAL A 93 1.84 1.53 0.16
N THR A 94 2.04 2.81 -0.12
CA THR A 94 1.69 3.42 -1.41
C THR A 94 2.97 3.79 -2.16
N GLY A 95 3.08 3.43 -3.44
CA GLY A 95 4.27 3.72 -4.24
C GLY A 95 3.98 3.74 -5.73
N ASP A 96 4.81 4.44 -6.49
CA ASP A 96 4.70 4.58 -7.95
C ASP A 96 5.97 4.09 -8.67
N GLY A 97 7.12 4.10 -7.99
CA GLY A 97 8.41 3.74 -8.58
C GLY A 97 8.78 2.26 -8.45
N THR A 98 9.67 1.79 -9.33
CA THR A 98 10.30 0.47 -9.23
C THR A 98 11.06 0.27 -7.92
N ASN A 99 11.52 1.35 -7.31
CA ASN A 99 12.17 1.38 -6.00
C ASN A 99 11.23 1.04 -4.84
N ASP A 100 9.92 1.18 -5.03
CA ASP A 100 8.91 0.86 -4.03
C ASP A 100 8.43 -0.58 -4.13
N ALA A 101 8.68 -1.26 -5.25
CA ALA A 101 8.22 -2.63 -5.52
C ALA A 101 8.54 -3.63 -4.39
N PRO A 102 9.76 -3.69 -3.82
CA PRO A 102 10.03 -4.60 -2.71
C PRO A 102 9.20 -4.29 -1.47
N ALA A 103 9.01 -3.01 -1.16
CA ALA A 103 8.23 -2.57 0.00
C ALA A 103 6.72 -2.76 -0.21
N LEU A 104 6.22 -2.57 -1.45
CA LEU A 104 4.85 -2.84 -1.85
C LEU A 104 4.51 -4.32 -1.67
N HIS A 105 5.40 -5.20 -2.12
CA HIS A 105 5.21 -6.65 -2.03
C HIS A 105 5.29 -7.19 -0.59
N GLU A 106 6.16 -6.60 0.24
CA GLU A 106 6.32 -7.01 1.63
C GLU A 106 5.24 -6.44 2.56
N ALA A 107 4.51 -5.40 2.14
CA ALA A 107 3.43 -4.82 2.91
C ALA A 107 2.28 -5.81 3.14
N ASP A 108 1.39 -5.51 4.08
CA ASP A 108 0.14 -6.28 4.18
C ASP A 108 -0.81 -5.93 3.05
N ILE A 109 -0.75 -4.67 2.59
CA ILE A 109 -1.47 -4.16 1.41
C ILE A 109 -0.55 -3.19 0.67
N GLY A 110 -0.20 -3.51 -0.58
CA GLY A 110 0.48 -2.63 -1.52
C GLY A 110 -0.51 -1.85 -2.38
N LEU A 111 -0.33 -0.52 -2.48
CA LEU A 111 -1.15 0.38 -3.29
C LEU A 111 -0.26 1.07 -4.35
N SER A 112 -0.58 0.93 -5.62
CA SER A 112 0.13 1.61 -6.70
C SER A 112 -0.74 2.58 -7.48
N MET A 113 -0.10 3.53 -8.17
CA MET A 113 -0.75 4.51 -9.03
C MET A 113 -0.93 3.95 -10.45
N GLY A 114 -2.11 4.11 -11.02
CA GLY A 114 -2.49 3.54 -12.31
C GLY A 114 -1.85 4.26 -13.51
N ILE A 115 -1.66 5.57 -13.44
CA ILE A 115 -1.12 6.37 -14.56
C ILE A 115 0.37 6.63 -14.35
N GLN A 116 0.77 7.14 -13.18
CA GLN A 116 2.15 7.47 -12.83
C GLN A 116 2.97 6.25 -12.40
N GLY A 117 2.32 5.17 -11.96
CA GLY A 117 3.01 3.98 -11.48
C GLY A 117 3.69 3.18 -12.59
N THR A 118 4.92 2.77 -12.33
CA THR A 118 5.67 1.84 -13.17
C THR A 118 5.00 0.47 -13.23
N GLU A 119 5.15 -0.27 -14.32
CA GLU A 119 4.63 -1.64 -14.47
C GLU A 119 5.05 -2.54 -13.30
N VAL A 120 6.33 -2.46 -12.90
CA VAL A 120 6.87 -3.24 -11.78
C VAL A 120 6.17 -2.90 -10.46
N ALA A 121 5.86 -1.62 -10.21
CA ALA A 121 5.12 -1.21 -9.01
C ALA A 121 3.68 -1.71 -9.02
N LYS A 122 3.02 -1.73 -10.19
CA LYS A 122 1.66 -2.25 -10.36
C LYS A 122 1.59 -3.75 -10.12
N GLU A 123 2.51 -4.52 -10.70
CA GLU A 123 2.60 -5.97 -10.49
C GLU A 123 2.94 -6.35 -9.05
N SER A 124 3.70 -5.51 -8.35
CA SER A 124 4.08 -5.74 -6.95
C SER A 124 3.03 -5.27 -5.94
N SER A 125 1.94 -4.65 -6.41
CA SER A 125 0.88 -4.09 -5.56
C SER A 125 -0.40 -4.93 -5.60
N ASP A 126 -1.16 -4.95 -4.50
CA ASP A 126 -2.45 -5.63 -4.42
C ASP A 126 -3.60 -4.78 -5.00
N ILE A 127 -3.48 -3.45 -4.93
CA ILE A 127 -4.50 -2.50 -5.38
C ILE A 127 -3.86 -1.44 -6.27
N VAL A 128 -4.42 -1.26 -7.48
CA VAL A 128 -4.01 -0.23 -8.43
C VAL A 128 -5.05 0.88 -8.47
N ILE A 129 -4.65 2.12 -8.14
CA ILE A 129 -5.50 3.31 -8.15
C ILE A 129 -5.51 3.90 -9.56
N LEU A 130 -6.56 3.61 -10.32
CA LEU A 130 -6.65 3.98 -11.73
C LEU A 130 -6.72 5.50 -11.98
N ASP A 131 -7.18 6.28 -11.01
CA ASP A 131 -7.40 7.73 -11.15
C ASP A 131 -6.25 8.59 -10.61
N ASP A 132 -5.16 7.97 -10.14
CA ASP A 132 -4.00 8.62 -9.51
C ASP A 132 -4.37 9.64 -8.42
N ASN A 133 -5.52 9.44 -7.77
CA ASN A 133 -6.00 10.31 -6.72
C ASN A 133 -5.81 9.66 -5.36
N PHE A 134 -5.03 10.29 -4.48
CA PHE A 134 -4.89 9.85 -3.09
C PHE A 134 -6.22 9.79 -2.32
N ALA A 135 -7.26 10.53 -2.75
CA ALA A 135 -8.60 10.40 -2.18
C ALA A 135 -9.19 8.98 -2.35
N SER A 136 -8.75 8.24 -3.36
CA SER A 136 -9.16 6.85 -3.58
C SER A 136 -8.64 5.92 -2.50
N VAL A 137 -7.46 6.20 -1.89
CA VAL A 137 -6.97 5.47 -0.72
C VAL A 137 -7.96 5.59 0.45
N VAL A 138 -8.50 6.79 0.68
CA VAL A 138 -9.51 7.02 1.74
C VAL A 138 -10.79 6.21 1.46
N LYS A 139 -11.21 6.12 0.20
CA LYS A 139 -12.36 5.30 -0.20
C LYS A 139 -12.10 3.80 0.07
N VAL A 140 -10.91 3.30 -0.27
CA VAL A 140 -10.50 1.91 0.00
C VAL A 140 -10.56 1.61 1.49
N VAL A 141 -10.00 2.49 2.34
CA VAL A 141 -10.04 2.32 3.80
C VAL A 141 -11.48 2.35 4.33
N ARG A 142 -12.33 3.27 3.85
CA ARG A 142 -13.74 3.35 4.23
C ARG A 142 -14.49 2.05 3.89
N TRP A 143 -14.31 1.54 2.68
CA TRP A 143 -14.93 0.28 2.26
C TRP A 143 -14.39 -0.93 3.03
N GLY A 144 -13.08 -1.01 3.25
CA GLY A 144 -12.47 -2.09 4.05
C GLY A 144 -13.02 -2.15 5.47
N ARG A 145 -13.17 -1.00 6.14
CA ARG A 145 -13.79 -0.90 7.47
C ARG A 145 -15.27 -1.32 7.47
N SER A 146 -16.01 -0.96 6.42
CA SER A 146 -17.42 -1.33 6.29
C SER A 146 -17.59 -2.83 6.10
N VAL A 147 -16.81 -3.43 5.20
CA VAL A 147 -16.84 -4.88 4.95
C VAL A 147 -16.49 -5.64 6.22
N TYR A 148 -15.46 -5.20 6.95
CA TYR A 148 -15.10 -5.81 8.23
C TYR A 148 -16.25 -5.79 9.25
N ALA A 149 -16.89 -4.63 9.44
CA ALA A 149 -18.03 -4.50 10.36
C ALA A 149 -19.22 -5.37 9.93
N ASN A 150 -19.50 -5.45 8.63
CA ASN A 150 -20.58 -6.27 8.10
C ASN A 150 -20.29 -7.77 8.27
N ILE A 151 -19.03 -8.20 8.12
CA ILE A 151 -18.61 -9.58 8.41
C ILE A 151 -18.79 -9.91 9.90
N GLN A 152 -18.46 -9.00 10.82
CA GLN A 152 -18.69 -9.22 12.25
C GLN A 152 -20.18 -9.42 12.56
N LYS A 153 -21.05 -8.55 12.00
CA LYS A 153 -22.51 -8.71 12.13
C LYS A 153 -22.99 -10.06 11.57
N PHE A 154 -22.45 -10.48 10.43
CA PHE A 154 -22.78 -11.77 9.81
C PHE A 154 -22.45 -12.94 10.73
N ILE A 155 -21.21 -12.98 11.22
CA ILE A 155 -20.73 -14.06 12.09
C ILE A 155 -21.53 -14.09 13.39
N GLN A 156 -21.83 -12.92 13.97
CA GLN A 156 -22.66 -12.82 15.18
C GLN A 156 -24.07 -13.37 14.94
N PHE A 157 -24.71 -12.99 13.83
CA PHE A 157 -26.03 -13.50 13.45
C PHE A 157 -26.00 -15.03 13.26
N GLN A 158 -25.02 -15.52 12.49
CA GLN A 158 -24.88 -16.94 12.16
C GLN A 158 -24.63 -17.81 13.39
N LEU A 159 -23.75 -17.35 14.28
CA LEU A 159 -23.45 -18.08 15.51
C LEU A 159 -24.66 -18.10 16.45
N THR A 160 -25.40 -16.99 16.54
CA THR A 160 -26.61 -16.91 17.37
C THR A 160 -27.70 -17.87 16.89
N VAL A 161 -27.97 -17.93 15.58
CA VAL A 161 -28.98 -18.83 15.01
C VAL A 161 -28.58 -20.30 15.18
N ASN A 162 -27.32 -20.65 14.89
CA ASN A 162 -26.85 -22.03 15.02
C ASN A 162 -26.89 -22.53 16.48
N VAL A 163 -26.47 -21.69 17.43
CA VAL A 163 -26.53 -22.04 18.86
C VAL A 163 -27.98 -22.18 19.31
N ALA A 164 -28.88 -21.26 18.92
CA ALA A 164 -30.29 -21.36 19.26
C ALA A 164 -30.95 -22.62 18.70
N ALA A 165 -30.70 -22.94 17.42
CA ALA A 165 -31.23 -24.14 16.77
C ALA A 165 -30.73 -25.42 17.44
N LEU A 166 -29.45 -25.47 17.82
CA LEU A 166 -28.88 -26.59 18.57
C LEU A 166 -29.55 -26.77 19.93
N VAL A 167 -29.70 -25.68 20.69
CA VAL A 167 -30.33 -25.72 22.03
C VAL A 167 -31.78 -26.20 21.94
N ILE A 168 -32.57 -25.69 20.98
CA ILE A 168 -33.96 -26.10 20.78
C ILE A 168 -34.05 -27.60 20.47
N ASN A 169 -33.22 -28.10 19.55
CA ASN A 169 -33.22 -29.52 19.19
C ASN A 169 -32.82 -30.42 20.37
N VAL A 170 -31.82 -30.02 21.16
CA VAL A 170 -31.40 -30.77 22.35
C VAL A 170 -32.51 -30.79 23.40
N VAL A 171 -33.12 -29.65 23.71
CA VAL A 171 -34.20 -29.58 24.71
C VAL A 171 -35.43 -30.37 24.27
N ALA A 172 -35.81 -30.28 22.99
CA ALA A 172 -36.94 -31.04 22.45
C ALA A 172 -36.68 -32.55 22.44
N ALA A 173 -35.48 -32.99 22.06
CA ALA A 173 -35.11 -34.41 22.12
C ALA A 173 -35.19 -34.98 23.55
N ILE A 174 -34.80 -34.20 24.56
CA ILE A 174 -34.86 -34.62 25.98
C ILE A 174 -36.31 -34.62 26.49
N SER A 175 -37.11 -33.60 26.16
CA SER A 175 -38.44 -33.41 26.75
C SER A 175 -39.54 -34.24 26.09
N THR A 176 -39.53 -34.32 24.76
CA THR A 176 -40.62 -34.93 23.97
C THR A 176 -40.20 -36.22 23.27
N GLY A 177 -38.91 -36.54 23.20
CA GLY A 177 -38.39 -37.70 22.47
C GLY A 177 -38.35 -37.52 20.96
N ASP A 178 -39.19 -36.64 20.41
CA ASP A 178 -39.20 -36.24 19.00
C ASP A 178 -38.41 -34.95 18.77
N VAL A 179 -37.62 -34.94 17.70
CA VAL A 179 -36.82 -33.78 17.27
C VAL A 179 -37.62 -32.97 16.24
N PRO A 180 -37.85 -31.67 16.46
CA PRO A 180 -38.75 -30.87 15.62
C PRO A 180 -38.23 -30.65 14.20
N LEU A 181 -36.91 -30.64 14.00
CA LEU A 181 -36.28 -30.52 12.69
C LEU A 181 -35.33 -31.69 12.46
N ASN A 182 -35.52 -32.39 11.33
CA ASN A 182 -34.60 -33.43 10.91
C ASN A 182 -33.28 -32.80 10.41
N SER A 183 -32.17 -33.53 10.50
CA SER A 183 -30.82 -33.10 10.09
C SER A 183 -30.80 -32.52 8.66
N VAL A 184 -31.53 -33.12 7.73
CA VAL A 184 -31.63 -32.64 6.33
C VAL A 184 -32.38 -31.31 6.25
N GLN A 185 -33.44 -31.12 7.04
CA GLN A 185 -34.21 -29.87 7.04
C GLN A 185 -33.38 -28.72 7.62
N LEU A 186 -32.65 -28.99 8.71
CA LEU A 186 -31.76 -28.02 9.33
C LEU A 186 -30.64 -27.58 8.36
N LEU A 187 -30.09 -28.53 7.60
CA LEU A 187 -29.09 -28.24 6.57
C LEU A 187 -29.63 -27.30 5.50
N TRP A 188 -30.83 -27.54 4.98
CA TRP A 188 -31.46 -26.67 3.98
C TRP A 188 -31.74 -25.27 4.52
N VAL A 189 -32.21 -25.16 5.77
CA VAL A 189 -32.43 -23.85 6.40
C VAL A 189 -31.12 -23.06 6.53
N ASN A 190 -30.06 -23.69 7.03
CA ASN A 190 -28.75 -23.03 7.13
C ASN A 190 -28.22 -22.62 5.76
N LEU A 191 -28.25 -23.51 4.76
CA LEU A 191 -27.72 -23.18 3.44
C LEU A 191 -28.42 -21.97 2.81
N ILE A 192 -29.76 -21.90 2.92
CA ILE A 192 -30.56 -20.79 2.37
C ILE A 192 -30.37 -19.51 3.19
N MET A 193 -30.35 -19.61 4.53
CA MET A 193 -30.18 -18.45 5.40
C MET A 193 -28.81 -17.81 5.23
N ASP A 194 -27.75 -18.62 5.15
CA ASP A 194 -26.37 -18.15 5.05
C ASP A 194 -26.15 -17.40 3.74
N THR A 195 -26.70 -17.93 2.64
CA THR A 195 -26.59 -17.30 1.32
C THR A 195 -27.33 -15.96 1.26
N LEU A 196 -28.56 -15.89 1.79
CA LEU A 196 -29.33 -14.64 1.83
C LEU A 196 -28.72 -13.62 2.80
N GLY A 197 -28.22 -14.06 3.96
CA GLY A 197 -27.55 -13.21 4.95
C GLY A 197 -26.24 -12.61 4.42
N ALA A 198 -25.42 -13.43 3.76
CA ALA A 198 -24.19 -12.95 3.12
C ALA A 198 -24.48 -11.90 2.03
N LEU A 199 -25.52 -12.11 1.22
CA LEU A 199 -25.92 -11.15 0.18
C LEU A 199 -26.41 -9.82 0.77
N ALA A 200 -27.21 -9.86 1.83
CA ALA A 200 -27.68 -8.65 2.51
C ALA A 200 -26.53 -7.82 3.09
N LEU A 201 -25.49 -8.48 3.62
CA LEU A 201 -24.35 -7.80 4.24
C LEU A 201 -23.32 -7.30 3.23
N ALA A 202 -23.20 -7.96 2.08
CA ALA A 202 -22.38 -7.50 0.97
C ALA A 202 -22.92 -6.21 0.32
N THR A 203 -24.22 -5.95 0.46
CA THR A 203 -24.90 -4.80 -0.18
C THR A 203 -25.08 -3.60 0.76
N GLU A 204 -24.75 -3.73 2.05
CA GLU A 204 -24.89 -2.65 3.02
C GLU A 204 -23.82 -1.57 2.78
N PRO A 205 -24.20 -0.30 2.51
CA PRO A 205 -23.26 0.75 2.15
C PRO A 205 -22.41 1.23 3.35
N PRO A 206 -21.22 1.80 3.10
CA PRO A 206 -20.36 2.31 4.15
C PRO A 206 -20.95 3.55 4.83
N THR A 207 -20.80 3.61 6.16
CA THR A 207 -21.20 4.76 6.98
C THR A 207 -20.00 5.63 7.36
N ASP A 208 -20.19 6.95 7.39
CA ASP A 208 -19.09 7.91 7.61
C ASP A 208 -18.50 7.86 9.02
N ASN A 209 -19.31 7.43 10.00
CA ASN A 209 -18.87 7.26 11.39
C ASN A 209 -17.71 6.24 11.53
N LEU A 210 -17.52 5.35 10.55
CA LEU A 210 -16.44 4.35 10.57
C LEU A 210 -15.04 4.97 10.50
N MET A 211 -14.90 6.19 9.95
CA MET A 211 -13.60 6.84 9.81
C MET A 211 -13.07 7.45 11.11
N HIS A 212 -13.96 7.73 12.07
CA HIS A 212 -13.59 8.28 13.38
C HIS A 212 -13.13 7.22 14.38
N ARG A 213 -13.37 5.93 14.09
CA ARG A 213 -12.90 4.83 14.94
C ARG A 213 -11.40 4.58 14.75
N SER A 214 -10.73 4.17 15.81
CA SER A 214 -9.34 3.71 15.76
C SER A 214 -9.21 2.46 14.88
N PRO A 215 -8.06 2.26 14.20
CA PRO A 215 -7.80 1.04 13.44
C PRO A 215 -7.87 -0.21 14.33
N VAL A 216 -8.34 -1.32 13.75
CA VAL A 216 -8.33 -2.62 14.41
C VAL A 216 -6.92 -3.21 14.30
N GLY A 217 -6.28 -3.50 15.42
CA GLY A 217 -4.96 -4.12 15.46
C GLY A 217 -5.00 -5.61 15.14
N ARG A 218 -3.83 -6.24 14.92
CA ARG A 218 -3.73 -7.68 14.67
C ARG A 218 -4.10 -8.55 15.88
N ARG A 219 -4.10 -8.01 17.10
CA ARG A 219 -4.53 -8.74 18.30
C ARG A 219 -6.05 -8.75 18.41
N PHE A 220 -6.60 -9.96 18.43
CA PHE A 220 -8.02 -10.31 18.57
C PHE A 220 -8.60 -9.96 19.96
N GLU A 221 -8.46 -8.73 20.47
CA GLU A 221 -9.03 -8.43 21.80
C GLU A 221 -10.55 -8.17 21.77
N SER A 222 -11.18 -7.96 20.62
CA SER A 222 -12.63 -7.71 20.57
C SER A 222 -13.23 -7.92 19.17
N PHE A 223 -13.13 -9.14 18.62
CA PHE A 223 -13.76 -9.47 17.32
C PHE A 223 -15.30 -9.58 17.42
N LEU A 224 -15.87 -9.74 18.62
CA LEU A 224 -17.29 -9.98 18.84
C LEU A 224 -17.89 -9.14 20.00
N MET A 225 -17.19 -8.11 20.46
CA MET A 225 -17.68 -7.13 21.45
C MET A 225 -17.98 -5.80 20.76
#